data_AF-A0A919ZYR8-F1
#
_entry.id   AF-A0A919ZYR8-F1
#
_cell.length_a   1.000
_cell.length_b   1.000
_cell.length_c   1.000
_cell.angle_alpha   90.00
_cell.angle_beta   90.00
_cell.angle_gamma   90.00
#
_symmetry.space_group_name_H-M   'P 1'
#
loop_
_entity.id
_entity.type
_entity.pdbx_description
1 polymer ?
#
loop_
_entity_poly.entity_id
_entity_poly.type
_entity_poly.pdbx_seq_one_letter_code
_entity_poly.pdbx_strand_id
1 'polypeptide(L)'
;MENSPQYLFLASGVKNGEGFWIVGIKNCDENILEDKNLLDCHRKELIGNQSAKDILFAIKLNINNLINELRNQNYQIKSSSLGISFDIPLDIMESIFDFWLDTYKNQEAWETCIGLLKIRKRIPLTKLIEQETLKGNSKKWAIKVETLHTYLPSSPRIEKLNDPMWK
;
A
#
# COMPACT_ATOMS: atom_id res chain seq x y z
N MET A 1 -24.21 5.03 16.22
CA MET A 1 -23.96 4.90 14.77
C MET A 1 -23.65 3.45 14.50
N GLU A 2 -24.64 2.70 14.03
CA GLU A 2 -24.49 1.29 13.68
C GLU A 2 -23.49 1.13 12.54
N ASN A 3 -22.80 -0.01 12.51
CA ASN A 3 -21.84 -0.39 11.48
C ASN A 3 -22.50 -0.42 10.10
N SER A 4 -22.60 0.74 9.44
CA SER A 4 -23.09 0.78 8.07
C SER A 4 -22.11 -0.01 7.18
N PRO A 5 -22.62 -0.87 6.30
CA PRO A 5 -21.77 -1.55 5.34
C PRO A 5 -21.11 -0.54 4.40
N GLN A 6 -19.82 -0.73 4.18
CA GLN A 6 -19.02 0.08 3.28
C GLN A 6 -18.34 -0.83 2.25
N TYR A 7 -18.13 -0.33 1.05
CA TYR A 7 -17.19 -0.93 0.12
C TYR A 7 -15.79 -0.39 0.38
N LEU A 8 -14.86 -1.26 0.72
CA LEU A 8 -13.44 -1.01 0.56
C LEU A 8 -13.04 -1.44 -0.85
N PHE A 9 -12.37 -0.57 -1.60
CA PHE A 9 -12.06 -0.85 -3.00
C PHE A 9 -10.65 -0.40 -3.40
N LEU A 10 -10.13 -1.04 -4.45
CA LEU A 10 -8.96 -0.64 -5.22
C LEU A 10 -9.43 -0.37 -6.66
N ALA A 11 -9.20 0.84 -7.16
CA ALA A 11 -9.59 1.24 -8.51
C ALA A 11 -8.44 1.94 -9.25
N SER A 12 -8.46 1.87 -10.57
CA SER A 12 -7.68 2.75 -11.44
C SER A 12 -8.46 4.01 -11.76
N GLY A 13 -7.75 5.08 -12.03
CA GLY A 13 -8.31 6.31 -12.57
C GLY A 13 -7.32 7.04 -13.47
N VAL A 14 -7.82 8.02 -14.22
CA VAL A 14 -7.03 8.95 -15.01
C VAL A 14 -7.56 10.36 -14.78
N LYS A 15 -6.65 11.30 -14.51
CA LYS A 15 -6.96 12.73 -14.46
C LYS A 15 -5.90 13.51 -15.23
N ASN A 16 -6.32 14.36 -16.15
CA ASN A 16 -5.43 15.17 -16.98
C ASN A 16 -4.32 14.35 -17.70
N GLY A 17 -4.63 13.11 -18.11
CA GLY A 17 -3.67 12.20 -18.75
C GLY A 17 -2.72 11.47 -17.80
N GLU A 18 -2.83 11.71 -16.49
CA GLU A 18 -2.08 11.01 -15.46
C GLU A 18 -2.90 9.86 -14.86
N GLY A 19 -2.36 8.64 -14.92
CA GLY A 19 -2.97 7.45 -14.37
C GLY A 19 -2.62 7.23 -12.89
N PHE A 20 -3.60 6.78 -12.10
CA PHE A 20 -3.42 6.57 -10.67
C PHE A 20 -4.24 5.41 -10.10
N TRP A 21 -3.71 4.78 -9.06
CA TRP A 21 -4.45 3.87 -8.20
C TRP A 21 -5.10 4.64 -7.06
N ILE A 22 -6.28 4.19 -6.63
CA ILE A 22 -6.91 4.66 -5.41
C ILE A 22 -7.38 3.47 -4.59
N VAL A 23 -7.08 3.53 -3.28
CA VAL A 23 -7.72 2.67 -2.29
C VAL A 23 -8.63 3.54 -1.45
N GLY A 24 -9.91 3.20 -1.43
CA GLY A 24 -10.95 4.05 -0.86
C GLY A 24 -12.04 3.27 -0.15
N ILE A 25 -12.86 4.00 0.58
CA ILE A 25 -14.08 3.50 1.21
C ILE A 25 -15.24 4.29 0.62
N LYS A 26 -16.33 3.61 0.28
CA LYS A 26 -17.57 4.23 -0.18
C LYS A 26 -18.78 3.55 0.47
N ASN A 27 -19.88 4.27 0.66
CA ASN A 27 -21.12 3.67 1.15
C ASN A 27 -21.58 2.57 0.17
N CYS A 28 -22.20 1.51 0.68
CA CYS A 28 -22.65 0.39 -0.15
C CYS A 28 -23.72 0.75 -1.18
N ASP A 29 -24.43 1.85 -0.93
CA ASP A 29 -25.52 2.34 -1.79
C ASP A 29 -25.02 3.26 -2.90
N GLU A 30 -23.76 3.68 -2.85
CA GLU A 30 -23.15 4.57 -3.84
C GLU A 30 -22.38 3.78 -4.90
N ASN A 31 -22.52 4.16 -6.17
CA ASN A 31 -21.74 3.54 -7.23
C ASN A 31 -20.32 4.12 -7.25
N ILE A 32 -19.30 3.26 -7.10
CA ILE A 32 -17.88 3.66 -7.08
C ILE A 32 -17.53 4.43 -8.37
N LEU A 33 -18.05 4.02 -9.53
CA LEU A 33 -17.74 4.57 -10.84
C LEU A 33 -18.55 5.84 -11.19
N GLU A 34 -19.26 6.44 -10.23
CA GLU A 34 -19.83 7.79 -10.43
C GLU A 34 -18.75 8.88 -10.51
N ASP A 35 -17.56 8.63 -9.94
CA ASP A 35 -16.43 9.53 -10.12
C ASP A 35 -15.87 9.36 -11.54
N LYS A 36 -16.02 10.41 -12.35
CA LYS A 36 -15.58 10.45 -13.75
C LYS A 36 -14.07 10.24 -13.95
N ASN A 37 -13.28 10.38 -12.88
CA ASN A 37 -11.84 10.13 -12.94
C ASN A 37 -11.51 8.64 -12.77
N LEU A 38 -12.44 7.81 -12.27
CA LEU A 38 -12.21 6.37 -12.11
C LEU A 38 -12.55 5.61 -13.39
N LEU A 39 -11.75 4.59 -13.69
CA LEU A 39 -11.88 3.77 -14.87
C LEU A 39 -12.42 2.39 -14.50
N ASP A 40 -11.64 1.62 -13.74
CA ASP A 40 -11.95 0.24 -13.41
C ASP A 40 -11.75 -0.04 -11.92
N CYS A 41 -12.57 -0.94 -11.38
CA CYS A 41 -12.47 -1.42 -10.01
C CYS A 41 -11.84 -2.83 -10.01
N HIS A 42 -10.64 -2.95 -9.42
CA HIS A 42 -9.82 -4.18 -9.44
C HIS A 42 -10.05 -5.05 -8.20
N ARG A 43 -10.35 -4.43 -7.05
CA ARG A 43 -10.81 -5.11 -5.82
C ARG A 43 -11.96 -4.34 -5.21
N LYS A 44 -12.93 -5.06 -4.64
CA LYS A 44 -14.09 -4.47 -3.97
C LYS A 44 -14.63 -5.45 -2.94
N GLU A 45 -14.73 -5.02 -1.69
CA GLU A 45 -15.17 -5.87 -0.59
C GLU A 45 -16.15 -5.13 0.32
N LEU A 46 -17.23 -5.83 0.71
CA LEU A 46 -18.26 -5.29 1.59
C LEU A 46 -17.89 -5.58 3.04
N ILE A 47 -17.60 -4.52 3.80
CA ILE A 47 -17.12 -4.63 5.18
C ILE A 47 -17.75 -3.57 6.07
N GLY A 48 -17.78 -3.80 7.39
CA GLY A 48 -18.29 -2.82 8.34
C GLY A 48 -17.44 -1.54 8.36
N ASN A 49 -18.07 -0.38 8.58
CA ASN A 49 -17.42 0.93 8.57
C ASN A 49 -16.11 1.02 9.36
N GLN A 50 -16.09 0.50 10.59
CA GLN A 50 -14.87 0.55 11.42
C GLN A 50 -13.77 -0.33 10.82
N SER A 51 -14.10 -1.58 10.44
CA SER A 51 -13.17 -2.49 9.75
C SER A 51 -12.62 -1.88 8.47
N ALA A 52 -13.44 -1.15 7.72
CA ALA A 52 -13.01 -0.46 6.51
C ALA A 52 -11.93 0.58 6.78
N LYS A 53 -12.14 1.40 7.81
CA LYS A 53 -11.17 2.42 8.21
C LYS A 53 -9.86 1.80 8.66
N ASP A 54 -9.92 0.72 9.43
CA ASP A 54 -8.74 0.05 9.97
C ASP A 54 -7.91 -0.63 8.87
N ILE A 55 -8.57 -1.35 7.96
CA ILE A 55 -7.91 -1.97 6.80
C ILE A 55 -7.34 -0.90 5.85
N LEU A 56 -8.11 0.15 5.56
CA LEU A 56 -7.64 1.26 4.73
C LEU A 56 -6.40 1.94 5.33
N PHE A 57 -6.37 2.11 6.65
CA PHE A 57 -5.20 2.66 7.35
C PHE A 57 -3.96 1.79 7.14
N ALA A 58 -4.09 0.48 7.28
CA ALA A 58 -2.98 -0.45 7.11
C ALA A 58 -2.44 -0.45 5.68
N ILE A 59 -3.34 -0.49 4.68
CA ILE A 59 -2.99 -0.41 3.26
C ILE A 59 -2.24 0.91 2.97
N LYS A 60 -2.78 2.05 3.42
CA LYS A 60 -2.14 3.36 3.24
C LYS A 60 -0.77 3.43 3.91
N LEU A 61 -0.64 2.91 5.12
CA LEU A 61 0.64 2.90 5.84
C LEU A 61 1.67 2.02 5.12
N ASN A 62 1.27 0.86 4.60
CA ASN A 62 2.13 -0.04 3.83
C ASN A 62 2.62 0.63 2.53
N ILE A 63 1.72 1.23 1.76
CA ILE A 63 2.07 1.88 0.50
C ILE A 63 2.99 3.07 0.75
N ASN A 64 2.71 3.86 1.79
CA ASN A 64 3.58 4.98 2.18
C ASN A 64 4.98 4.49 2.58
N ASN A 65 5.09 3.39 3.32
CA ASN A 65 6.38 2.82 3.69
C ASN A 65 7.16 2.36 2.43
N LEU A 66 6.50 1.65 1.51
CA LEU A 66 7.09 1.20 0.24
C LEU A 66 7.59 2.39 -0.60
N ILE A 67 6.76 3.42 -0.79
CA ILE A 67 7.12 4.61 -1.57
C ILE A 67 8.31 5.34 -0.94
N ASN A 68 8.33 5.50 0.39
CA ASN A 68 9.42 6.17 1.09
C ASN A 68 10.72 5.39 0.97
N GLU A 69 10.68 4.07 1.02
CA GLU A 69 11.86 3.22 0.83
C GLU A 69 12.41 3.33 -0.59
N LEU A 70 11.55 3.28 -1.60
CA LEU A 70 11.95 3.46 -2.99
C LEU A 70 12.57 4.84 -3.22
N ARG A 71 12.03 5.90 -2.60
CA ARG A 71 12.65 7.24 -2.62
C ARG A 71 14.00 7.26 -1.93
N ASN A 72 14.15 6.61 -0.77
CA ASN A 72 15.43 6.52 -0.06
C ASN A 72 16.50 5.75 -0.86
N GLN A 73 16.09 4.86 -1.75
CA GLN A 73 16.95 4.14 -2.68
C GLN A 73 17.16 4.89 -4.02
N ASN A 74 16.73 6.16 -4.11
CA ASN A 74 16.82 7.03 -5.28
C ASN A 74 16.01 6.56 -6.51
N TYR A 75 14.95 5.76 -6.32
CA TYR A 75 13.98 5.51 -7.38
C TYR A 75 13.04 6.70 -7.54
N GLN A 76 12.80 7.13 -8.78
CA GLN A 76 11.76 8.11 -9.07
C GLN A 76 10.40 7.43 -9.17
N ILE A 77 9.61 7.59 -8.12
CA ILE A 77 8.16 7.35 -8.18
C ILE A 77 7.53 8.71 -8.45
N LYS A 78 6.90 8.86 -9.62
CA LYS A 78 6.14 10.06 -9.94
C LYS A 78 5.06 10.24 -8.85
N SER A 79 4.92 11.46 -8.35
CA SER A 79 3.77 11.78 -7.52
C SER A 79 2.56 11.90 -8.44
N SER A 80 1.49 11.17 -8.15
CA SER A 80 0.22 11.41 -8.83
C SER A 80 -0.48 12.62 -8.21
N SER A 81 -1.10 13.46 -9.04
CA SER A 81 -1.99 14.53 -8.59
C SER A 81 -3.22 14.02 -7.81
N LEU A 82 -3.58 12.75 -8.02
CA LEU A 82 -4.58 12.01 -7.25
C LEU A 82 -4.09 10.61 -6.90
N GLY A 83 -4.27 10.17 -5.66
CA GLY A 83 -3.99 8.78 -5.29
C GLY A 83 -2.51 8.38 -5.41
N ILE A 84 -2.26 7.17 -5.91
CA ILE A 84 -0.96 6.50 -5.93
C ILE A 84 -0.53 6.32 -7.40
N SER A 85 0.75 6.51 -7.71
CA SER A 85 1.26 6.40 -9.08
C SER A 85 1.21 4.96 -9.63
N PHE A 86 0.94 4.85 -10.93
CA PHE A 86 1.08 3.63 -11.72
C PHE A 86 2.53 3.13 -11.87
N ASP A 87 3.53 3.88 -11.38
CA ASP A 87 4.90 3.33 -11.22
C ASP A 87 4.93 2.16 -10.20
N ILE A 88 3.90 2.01 -9.36
CA ILE A 88 3.64 0.79 -8.58
C ILE A 88 2.72 -0.12 -9.41
N PRO A 89 3.10 -1.37 -9.70
CA PRO A 89 2.28 -2.32 -10.45
C PRO A 89 0.98 -2.73 -9.73
N LEU A 90 -0.03 -3.11 -10.50
CA LEU A 90 -1.33 -3.54 -9.98
C LEU A 90 -1.21 -4.79 -9.08
N ASP A 91 -0.39 -5.77 -9.44
CA ASP A 91 -0.18 -6.99 -8.65
C ASP A 91 0.38 -6.70 -7.25
N ILE A 92 1.22 -5.68 -7.12
CA ILE A 92 1.70 -5.21 -5.81
C ILE A 92 0.57 -4.54 -5.02
N MET A 93 -0.24 -3.71 -5.67
CA MET A 93 -1.41 -3.06 -5.06
C MET A 93 -2.44 -4.09 -4.57
N GLU A 94 -2.75 -5.09 -5.38
CA GLU A 94 -3.63 -6.20 -5.04
C GLU A 94 -3.06 -7.05 -3.91
N SER A 95 -1.77 -7.38 -3.96
CA SER A 95 -1.11 -8.16 -2.90
C SER A 95 -1.17 -7.46 -1.53
N ILE A 96 -0.96 -6.14 -1.49
CA ILE A 96 -1.12 -5.34 -0.27
C ILE A 96 -2.57 -5.35 0.19
N PHE A 97 -3.53 -5.12 -0.73
CA PHE A 97 -4.95 -5.11 -0.42
C PHE A 97 -5.40 -6.45 0.18
N ASP A 98 -5.13 -7.55 -0.52
CA ASP A 98 -5.55 -8.90 -0.18
C ASP A 98 -4.91 -9.35 1.15
N PHE A 99 -3.64 -9.00 1.37
CA PHE A 99 -2.96 -9.30 2.64
C PHE A 99 -3.65 -8.64 3.84
N TRP A 100 -3.95 -7.34 3.77
CA TRP A 100 -4.55 -6.63 4.91
C TRP A 100 -6.00 -7.03 5.14
N LEU A 101 -6.74 -7.30 4.06
CA LEU A 101 -8.10 -7.83 4.15
C LEU A 101 -8.12 -9.21 4.82
N ASP A 102 -7.24 -10.13 4.41
CA ASP A 102 -7.22 -11.49 4.97
C ASP A 102 -6.70 -11.50 6.42
N THR A 103 -5.66 -10.72 6.68
CA THR A 103 -5.07 -10.61 8.03
C THR A 103 -6.06 -10.04 9.04
N TYR A 104 -6.94 -9.11 8.63
CA TYR A 104 -7.97 -8.54 9.51
C TYR A 104 -8.96 -9.57 10.05
N LYS A 105 -9.13 -10.73 9.39
CA LYS A 105 -10.01 -11.81 9.86
C LYS A 105 -9.51 -12.49 11.13
N ASN A 106 -8.23 -12.31 11.49
CA ASN A 106 -7.63 -12.87 12.69
C ASN A 106 -7.01 -11.76 13.54
N GLN A 107 -7.58 -11.52 14.73
CA GLN A 107 -7.19 -10.42 15.62
C GLN A 107 -5.71 -10.47 16.02
N GLU A 108 -5.20 -11.66 16.40
CA GLU A 108 -3.79 -11.82 16.81
C GLU A 108 -2.84 -11.53 15.65
N ALA A 109 -3.17 -12.02 14.45
CA ALA A 109 -2.40 -11.76 13.24
C ALA A 109 -2.43 -10.27 12.88
N TRP A 110 -3.59 -9.63 12.96
CA TRP A 110 -3.79 -8.21 12.70
C TRP A 110 -2.93 -7.34 13.61
N GLU A 111 -3.04 -7.51 14.92
CA GLU A 111 -2.27 -6.74 15.91
C GLU A 111 -0.77 -6.91 15.71
N THR A 112 -0.33 -8.16 15.47
CA THR A 112 1.07 -8.48 15.20
C THR A 112 1.57 -7.80 13.93
N CYS A 113 0.84 -7.92 12.82
CA CYS A 113 1.24 -7.34 11.53
C CYS A 113 1.25 -5.81 11.56
N ILE A 114 0.29 -5.17 12.25
CA ILE A 114 0.28 -3.71 12.43
C ILE A 114 1.48 -3.24 13.26
N GLY A 115 1.82 -3.97 14.33
CA GLY A 115 3.02 -3.69 15.12
C GLY A 115 4.29 -3.75 14.27
N LEU A 116 4.43 -4.83 13.49
CA LEU A 116 5.54 -5.03 12.56
C LEU A 116 5.59 -3.96 11.47
N LEU A 117 4.46 -3.56 10.90
CA LEU A 117 4.39 -2.51 9.88
C LEU A 117 4.85 -1.14 10.43
N LYS A 118 4.50 -0.83 11.68
CA LYS A 118 4.95 0.39 12.36
C LYS A 118 6.46 0.37 12.65
N ILE A 119 7.03 -0.79 12.98
CA ILE A 119 8.48 -0.98 13.13
C ILE A 119 9.16 -0.83 11.77
N ARG A 120 8.58 -1.44 10.72
CA ARG A 120 9.11 -1.43 9.35
C ARG A 120 9.28 -0.02 8.78
N LYS A 121 8.41 0.91 9.18
CA LYS A 121 8.55 2.35 8.87
C LYS A 121 9.91 2.93 9.29
N ARG A 122 10.53 2.39 10.34
CA ARG A 122 11.77 2.90 10.94
C ARG A 122 12.99 2.09 10.52
N ILE A 123 12.86 0.77 10.46
CA ILE A 123 13.95 -0.16 10.12
C ILE A 123 13.43 -1.34 9.29
N PRO A 124 14.16 -1.85 8.29
CA PRO A 124 13.80 -3.08 7.60
C PRO A 124 13.64 -4.25 8.58
N LEU A 125 12.59 -5.07 8.43
CA LEU A 125 12.39 -6.22 9.32
C LEU A 125 13.41 -7.32 9.03
N THR A 126 14.03 -7.33 7.84
CA THR A 126 15.14 -8.25 7.50
C THR A 126 16.20 -8.28 8.58
N LYS A 127 16.59 -7.11 9.11
CA LYS A 127 17.56 -7.02 10.21
C LYS A 127 17.12 -7.77 11.47
N LEU A 128 15.84 -7.67 11.82
CA LEU A 128 15.29 -8.36 13.00
C LEU A 128 15.15 -9.88 12.78
N ILE A 129 14.83 -10.28 11.54
CA ILE A 129 14.70 -11.67 11.12
C ILE A 129 16.08 -12.36 11.13
N GLU A 130 17.10 -11.70 10.60
CA GLU A 130 18.49 -12.20 10.53
C GLU A 130 19.14 -12.32 11.91
N GLN A 131 18.84 -11.39 12.82
CA GLN A 131 19.35 -11.43 14.20
C GLN A 131 18.63 -12.45 15.10
N GLU A 132 17.71 -13.25 14.55
CA GLU A 132 16.89 -14.23 15.28
C GLU A 132 16.13 -13.67 16.50
N THR A 133 15.92 -12.36 16.53
CA THR A 133 15.22 -11.66 17.63
C THR A 133 13.72 -11.99 17.66
N LEU A 134 13.16 -12.33 16.49
CA LEU A 134 11.76 -12.74 16.33
C LEU A 134 11.65 -14.26 16.35
N LYS A 135 10.70 -14.79 17.12
CA LYS A 135 10.43 -16.23 17.25
C LYS A 135 8.98 -16.57 16.89
N GLY A 136 8.74 -17.82 16.51
CA GLY A 136 7.40 -18.36 16.26
C GLY A 136 6.60 -17.56 15.23
N ASN A 137 5.33 -17.28 15.55
CA ASN A 137 4.40 -16.56 14.68
C ASN A 137 4.89 -15.16 14.29
N SER A 138 5.58 -14.45 15.19
CA SER A 138 6.09 -13.11 14.90
C SER A 138 7.13 -13.11 13.78
N LYS A 139 8.00 -14.14 13.71
CA LYS A 139 8.97 -14.29 12.60
C LYS A 139 8.23 -14.56 11.28
N LYS A 140 7.23 -15.44 11.31
CA LYS A 140 6.39 -15.76 10.13
C LYS A 140 5.69 -14.51 9.59
N TRP A 141 5.09 -13.70 10.46
CA TRP A 141 4.42 -12.46 10.07
C TRP A 141 5.41 -11.38 9.62
N ALA A 142 6.58 -11.28 10.24
CA ALA A 142 7.61 -10.33 9.81
C ALA A 142 8.08 -10.60 8.38
N ILE A 143 8.28 -11.88 8.02
CA ILE A 143 8.62 -12.27 6.64
C ILE A 143 7.52 -11.81 5.68
N LYS A 144 6.24 -12.09 5.97
CA LYS A 144 5.12 -11.69 5.10
C LYS A 144 5.00 -10.18 4.94
N VAL A 145 5.11 -9.42 6.04
CA VAL A 145 5.07 -7.94 6.01
C VAL A 145 6.27 -7.39 5.23
N GLU A 146 7.44 -7.99 5.37
CA GLU A 146 8.64 -7.60 4.61
C GLU A 146 8.46 -7.85 3.11
N THR A 147 7.86 -8.99 2.72
CA THR A 147 7.55 -9.29 1.31
C THR A 147 6.68 -8.23 0.63
N LEU A 148 5.81 -7.54 1.37
CA LEU A 148 5.00 -6.43 0.82
C LEU A 148 5.82 -5.18 0.49
N HIS A 149 7.12 -5.17 0.81
CA HIS A 149 8.05 -4.06 0.57
C HIS A 149 9.21 -4.44 -0.35
N THR A 150 9.19 -5.63 -0.98
CA THR A 150 10.29 -6.10 -1.84
C THR A 150 10.20 -5.63 -3.29
N TYR A 151 9.11 -4.93 -3.67
CA TYR A 151 8.99 -4.38 -5.02
C TYR A 151 10.12 -3.38 -5.30
N LEU A 152 10.82 -3.61 -6.41
CA LEU A 152 11.84 -2.71 -6.96
C LEU A 152 11.52 -2.44 -8.44
N PRO A 153 11.41 -1.18 -8.87
CA PRO A 153 11.28 -0.84 -10.28
C PRO A 153 12.45 -1.36 -11.11
N SER A 154 12.21 -1.73 -12.37
CA SER A 154 13.21 -2.32 -13.27
C SER A 154 14.42 -1.43 -13.56
N SER A 155 14.36 -0.13 -13.25
CA SER A 155 15.49 0.78 -13.36
C SER A 155 15.33 1.95 -12.38
N PRO A 156 16.38 2.33 -11.64
CA PRO A 156 16.42 3.64 -11.02
C PRO A 156 16.46 4.66 -12.13
N ARG A 157 15.37 5.42 -12.30
CA ARG A 157 15.42 6.66 -13.08
C ARG A 157 16.28 7.64 -12.28
N ILE A 158 17.60 7.54 -12.43
CA ILE A 158 18.53 8.47 -11.83
C ILE A 158 18.29 9.80 -12.55
N GLU A 159 17.85 10.81 -11.81
CA GLU A 159 17.92 12.19 -12.29
C GLU A 159 19.39 12.41 -12.62
N LYS A 160 19.73 12.61 -13.91
CA LYS A 160 21.04 13.16 -14.24
C LYS A 160 21.15 14.41 -13.40
N LEU A 161 22.00 14.40 -12.36
CA LEU A 161 22.49 15.61 -11.75
C LEU A 161 22.91 16.47 -12.93
N ASN A 162 22.28 17.64 -13.09
CA ASN A 162 22.65 18.57 -14.15
C ASN A 162 24.18 18.66 -14.16
N ASP A 163 24.81 18.23 -15.25
CA ASP A 163 26.24 18.44 -15.45
C ASP A 163 26.47 19.94 -15.20
N PRO A 164 27.44 20.33 -14.36
CA PRO A 164 27.72 21.74 -14.17
C PRO A 164 28.02 22.34 -15.54
N MET A 165 27.24 23.34 -15.95
CA MET A 165 27.35 23.98 -17.28
C MET A 165 28.68 24.73 -17.50
N TRP A 166 29.66 24.55 -16.64
CA TRP A 166 30.94 25.21 -16.69
C TRP A 166 31.98 24.16 -17.07
N LYS A 167 32.37 24.20 -18.35
CA LYS A 167 33.65 23.67 -18.84
C LYS A 167 34.62 24.83 -18.97
#